data_AF-A0A1W7M5N1-F1
#
_entry.id   AF-A0A1W7M5N1-F1
#
_cell.length_a   1.000
_cell.length_b   1.000
_cell.length_c   1.000
_cell.angle_alpha   90.00
_cell.angle_beta   90.00
_cell.angle_gamma   90.00
#
_symmetry.space_group_name_H-M   'P 1'
#
loop_
_entity.id
_entity.type
_entity.pdbx_description
1 polymer ?
#
loop_
_entity_poly.entity_id
_entity_poly.type
_entity_poly.pdbx_seq_one_letter_code
_entity_poly.pdbx_strand_id
1 'polypeptide(L)'
;MMRRLLAINALLLAATAGTAASAADPVAVRPVPMAVMPAHRDDQPSTPLTLDEVLRSSARAAPDIVAALARVRQAEGRALSAEGAFDTVFSVDARSRLAGYYDGSEVTGKAERPLTGNGGYLYGQYRNSRGDFPIYEDKAYTNQLGEVKIGALYALLRDRMIDARRSTAQLAGNDIDIARFETRATAIGVQARAIEAYQKWVESGLKLQAYQALYDIAVERGNGIRRQVQLGAKPEILLTENEANMVKREALVAQARQEFRAAANKLSLYYRDAAGLPVLVDADRLPPSAAAFDGMNVDPFFEIEERPDFGILLEEIEQASVKLALAENDLRPRLDLKGEIAKDIGSAGAGGYSRSPLEVVFGVSLTVPLQNRKARGKLTESRAKLDELSVKQRYLAEKIRAEVAGIGIEVDTARALADATRRQVALADRLAEAERRRFALGSSDFFLVNSREEAATDAAVKLIEARARIAAARAQLAAATADESALKLDAR
;
A
#
# COMPACT_ATOMS: atom_id res chain seq x y z
N MET A 1 10.39 64.44 49.26
CA MET A 1 9.51 65.36 48.50
C MET A 1 8.41 64.55 47.82
N MET A 2 7.19 65.04 47.91
CA MET A 2 5.91 64.34 47.70
C MET A 2 5.62 63.86 46.27
N ARG A 3 4.97 62.69 46.20
CA ARG A 3 3.89 62.24 45.31
C ARG A 3 3.94 62.64 43.82
N ARG A 4 3.90 61.61 42.97
CA ARG A 4 2.74 61.31 42.11
C ARG A 4 2.75 59.83 41.71
N LEU A 5 1.81 59.07 42.29
CA LEU A 5 1.31 57.85 41.65
C LEU A 5 0.71 58.28 40.31
N LEU A 6 1.20 57.75 39.20
CA LEU A 6 0.46 57.73 37.95
C LEU A 6 0.20 56.29 37.55
N ALA A 7 -1.08 56.02 37.36
CA ALA A 7 -1.64 54.75 36.94
C ALA A 7 -0.96 54.24 35.67
N ILE A 8 -0.46 53.01 35.75
CA ILE A 8 -0.04 52.23 34.61
C ILE A 8 -1.33 51.81 33.89
N ASN A 9 -1.73 52.56 32.86
CA ASN A 9 -2.63 52.03 31.85
C ASN A 9 -1.81 51.02 31.04
N ALA A 10 -1.81 49.77 31.52
CA ALA A 10 -1.42 48.63 30.73
C ALA A 10 -2.46 48.51 29.61
N LEU A 11 -2.13 49.03 28.43
CA LEU A 11 -2.83 48.67 27.21
C LEU A 11 -2.43 47.22 26.90
N LEU A 12 -3.09 46.27 27.57
CA LEU A 12 -3.17 44.91 27.09
C LEU A 12 -3.86 44.99 25.72
N LEU A 13 -3.07 44.86 24.65
CA LEU A 13 -3.62 44.47 23.37
C LEU A 13 -4.03 43.00 23.52
N ALA A 14 -5.24 42.80 24.03
CA ALA A 14 -5.94 41.54 23.94
C ALA A 14 -6.26 41.30 22.46
N ALA A 15 -5.30 40.74 21.73
CA ALA A 15 -5.61 40.01 20.51
C ALA A 15 -6.33 38.73 20.95
N THR A 16 -7.65 38.83 21.11
CA THR A 16 -8.53 37.66 21.07
C THR A 16 -8.45 37.10 19.65
N ALA A 17 -7.41 36.32 19.36
CA ALA A 17 -7.43 35.39 18.26
C ALA A 17 -8.49 34.34 18.62
N GLY A 18 -9.68 34.51 18.05
CA GLY A 18 -10.73 33.52 18.09
C GLY A 18 -10.14 32.18 17.66
N THR A 19 -10.14 31.24 18.60
CA THR A 19 -9.89 29.84 18.36
C THR A 19 -10.84 29.33 17.28
N ALA A 20 -10.30 28.95 16.15
CA ALA A 20 -10.85 27.89 15.33
C ALA A 20 -9.75 26.85 15.13
N ALA A 21 -9.28 26.26 16.23
CA ALA A 21 -8.76 24.91 16.17
C ALA A 21 -9.96 24.05 15.78
N SER A 22 -10.11 23.80 14.48
CA SER A 22 -10.86 22.65 14.00
C SER A 22 -10.18 21.44 14.61
N ALA A 23 -10.67 21.00 15.77
CA ALA A 23 -10.40 19.68 16.28
C ALA A 23 -10.88 18.74 15.18
N ALA A 24 -9.94 18.26 14.36
CA ALA A 24 -10.20 17.08 13.56
C ALA A 24 -10.63 16.02 14.57
N ASP A 25 -11.89 15.58 14.45
CA ASP A 25 -12.39 14.47 15.23
C ASP A 25 -11.33 13.38 15.20
N PRO A 26 -10.86 12.88 16.36
CA PRO A 26 -10.05 11.67 16.34
C PRO A 26 -10.93 10.64 15.66
N VAL A 27 -10.52 10.17 14.49
CA VAL A 27 -11.11 8.99 13.86
C VAL A 27 -10.97 7.91 14.91
N ALA A 28 -12.06 7.69 15.64
CA ALA A 28 -12.09 6.72 16.71
C ALA A 28 -11.73 5.39 16.05
N VAL A 29 -10.52 4.90 16.35
CA VAL A 29 -10.15 3.52 16.06
C VAL A 29 -11.11 2.68 16.88
N ARG A 30 -12.26 2.35 16.31
CA ARG A 30 -13.17 1.39 16.90
C ARG A 30 -12.40 0.08 16.95
N PRO A 31 -12.08 -0.46 18.14
CA PRO A 31 -11.48 -1.77 18.21
C PRO A 31 -12.43 -2.74 17.52
N VAL A 32 -11.90 -3.53 16.58
CA VAL A 32 -12.65 -4.64 15.99
C VAL A 32 -13.00 -5.59 17.14
N PRO A 33 -14.28 -5.89 17.40
CA PRO A 33 -14.64 -6.84 18.44
C PRO A 33 -13.94 -8.18 18.17
N MET A 34 -13.15 -8.66 19.15
CA MET A 34 -12.30 -9.86 19.04
C MET A 34 -13.06 -11.20 18.85
N ALA A 35 -14.37 -11.16 18.64
CA ALA A 35 -15.18 -12.35 18.42
C ALA A 35 -16.15 -12.07 17.27
N VAL A 36 -15.67 -12.16 16.04
CA VAL A 36 -16.57 -12.36 14.91
C VAL A 36 -16.19 -13.69 14.29
N MET A 37 -16.90 -14.74 14.72
CA MET A 37 -16.99 -15.95 13.91
C MET A 37 -17.38 -15.53 12.49
N PRO A 38 -16.83 -16.17 11.44
CA PRO A 38 -17.25 -15.85 10.07
C PRO A 38 -18.78 -15.88 10.02
N ALA A 39 -19.38 -14.77 9.55
CA ALA A 39 -20.82 -14.63 9.53
C ALA A 39 -21.40 -15.78 8.69
N HIS A 40 -22.32 -16.55 9.26
CA HIS A 40 -22.90 -17.70 8.60
C HIS A 40 -24.36 -17.42 8.21
N ARG A 41 -24.60 -17.59 6.89
CA ARG A 41 -25.72 -18.29 6.23
C ARG A 41 -26.93 -17.57 5.66
N ASP A 42 -27.57 -16.58 6.28
CA ASP A 42 -28.99 -16.39 5.91
C ASP A 42 -29.30 -15.58 4.62
N ASP A 43 -28.31 -15.02 3.92
CA ASP A 43 -28.53 -14.20 2.69
C ASP A 43 -27.59 -14.55 1.50
N GLN A 44 -26.92 -15.71 1.51
CA GLN A 44 -26.07 -16.11 0.39
C GLN A 44 -26.93 -16.48 -0.84
N PRO A 45 -26.65 -15.93 -2.03
CA PRO A 45 -27.37 -16.31 -3.24
C PRO A 45 -27.08 -17.76 -3.62
N SER A 46 -28.08 -18.49 -4.12
CA SER A 46 -27.94 -19.89 -4.55
C SER A 46 -27.15 -20.07 -5.87
N THR A 47 -26.56 -19.01 -6.39
CA THR A 47 -25.75 -19.03 -7.61
C THR A 47 -24.31 -19.43 -7.31
N PRO A 48 -23.64 -20.21 -8.19
CA PRO A 48 -22.24 -20.56 -8.00
C PRO A 48 -21.36 -19.33 -7.77
N LEU A 49 -20.46 -19.41 -6.79
CA LEU A 49 -19.48 -18.35 -6.54
C LEU A 49 -18.53 -18.26 -7.72
N THR A 50 -18.34 -17.05 -8.25
CA THR A 50 -17.45 -16.79 -9.38
C THR A 50 -16.14 -16.17 -8.93
N LEU A 51 -15.07 -16.37 -9.70
CA LEU A 51 -13.78 -15.71 -9.45
C LEU A 51 -13.94 -14.18 -9.40
N ASP A 52 -14.66 -13.60 -10.36
CA ASP A 52 -14.90 -12.15 -10.44
C ASP A 52 -15.60 -11.58 -9.20
N GLU A 53 -16.46 -12.35 -8.54
CA GLU A 53 -17.10 -11.94 -7.28
C GLU A 53 -16.07 -11.89 -6.14
N VAL A 54 -15.20 -12.89 -6.05
CA VAL A 54 -14.12 -12.94 -5.06
C VAL A 54 -13.13 -11.80 -5.27
N LEU A 55 -12.71 -11.52 -6.51
CA LEU A 55 -11.76 -10.44 -6.80
C LEU A 55 -12.34 -9.06 -6.48
N ARG A 56 -13.62 -8.83 -6.78
CA ARG A 56 -14.32 -7.59 -6.41
C ARG A 56 -14.45 -7.43 -4.90
N SER A 57 -14.78 -8.50 -4.19
CA SER A 57 -14.84 -8.50 -2.72
C SER A 57 -13.47 -8.18 -2.12
N SER A 58 -12.43 -8.88 -2.57
CA SER A 58 -11.05 -8.70 -2.13
C SER A 58 -10.52 -7.28 -2.44
N ALA A 59 -10.75 -6.77 -3.64
CA ALA A 59 -10.33 -5.42 -4.06
C ALA A 59 -10.89 -4.33 -3.15
N ARG A 60 -12.12 -4.54 -2.64
CA ARG A 60 -12.84 -3.57 -1.82
C ARG A 60 -12.50 -3.68 -0.33
N ALA A 61 -12.41 -4.90 0.18
CA ALA A 61 -12.50 -5.16 1.62
C ALA A 61 -11.27 -5.87 2.22
N ALA A 62 -10.27 -6.23 1.43
CA ALA A 62 -9.08 -6.89 1.96
C ALA A 62 -8.32 -5.98 2.96
N PRO A 63 -8.09 -6.42 4.21
CA PRO A 63 -7.42 -5.61 5.23
C PRO A 63 -6.04 -5.09 4.82
N ASP A 64 -5.25 -5.91 4.10
CA ASP A 64 -3.92 -5.53 3.61
C ASP A 64 -3.99 -4.31 2.65
N ILE A 65 -5.00 -4.27 1.77
CA ILE A 65 -5.22 -3.15 0.83
C ILE A 65 -5.65 -1.90 1.61
N VAL A 66 -6.59 -2.04 2.55
CA VAL A 66 -7.05 -0.93 3.39
C VAL A 66 -5.90 -0.34 4.21
N ALA A 67 -5.03 -1.20 4.77
CA ALA A 67 -3.84 -0.79 5.49
C ALA A 67 -2.84 -0.06 4.56
N ALA A 68 -2.65 -0.53 3.33
CA ALA A 68 -1.79 0.14 2.35
C ALA A 68 -2.33 1.53 1.96
N LEU A 69 -3.64 1.67 1.73
CA LEU A 69 -4.29 2.98 1.52
C LEU A 69 -4.11 3.93 2.71
N ALA A 70 -4.07 3.41 3.93
CA ALA A 70 -3.75 4.22 5.11
C ALA A 70 -2.29 4.72 5.11
N ARG A 71 -1.34 3.94 4.57
CA ARG A 71 0.07 4.38 4.40
C ARG A 71 0.20 5.51 3.38
N VAL A 72 -0.61 5.50 2.31
CA VAL A 72 -0.69 6.65 1.37
C VAL A 72 -1.12 7.91 2.12
N ARG A 73 -2.20 7.84 2.91
CA ARG A 73 -2.64 8.98 3.74
C ARG A 73 -1.58 9.45 4.74
N GLN A 74 -0.78 8.53 5.29
CA GLN A 74 0.35 8.91 6.14
C GLN A 74 1.44 9.64 5.36
N ALA A 75 1.74 9.21 4.13
CA ALA A 75 2.68 9.91 3.25
C ALA A 75 2.16 11.31 2.87
N GLU A 76 0.88 11.44 2.54
CA GLU A 76 0.23 12.73 2.28
C GLU A 76 0.31 13.67 3.50
N GLY A 77 0.07 13.14 4.70
CA GLY A 77 0.23 13.91 5.94
C GLY A 77 1.67 14.35 6.20
N ARG A 78 2.67 13.52 5.84
CA ARG A 78 4.10 13.90 5.90
C ARG A 78 4.44 14.97 4.86
N ALA A 79 3.90 14.89 3.65
CA ALA A 79 4.07 15.91 2.62
C ALA A 79 3.48 17.25 3.07
N LEU A 80 2.26 17.26 3.61
CA LEU A 80 1.67 18.47 4.20
C LEU A 80 2.54 19.03 5.33
N SER A 81 3.11 18.16 6.18
CA SER A 81 4.03 18.59 7.24
C SER A 81 5.32 19.21 6.68
N ALA A 82 5.82 18.72 5.55
CA ALA A 82 6.97 19.29 4.85
C ALA A 82 6.65 20.65 4.21
N GLU A 83 5.44 20.83 3.67
CA GLU A 83 4.95 22.11 3.17
C GLU A 83 4.90 23.20 4.25
N GLY A 84 4.67 22.81 5.51
CA GLY A 84 4.71 23.73 6.66
C GLY A 84 6.04 24.49 6.84
N ALA A 85 7.12 24.04 6.19
CA ALA A 85 8.36 24.79 6.11
C ALA A 85 8.23 26.13 5.34
N PHE A 86 7.13 26.34 4.61
CA PHE A 86 6.80 27.56 3.85
C PHE A 86 5.64 28.34 4.46
N ASP A 87 5.16 27.94 5.64
CA ASP A 87 4.10 28.63 6.35
C ASP A 87 4.52 30.04 6.77
N THR A 88 3.52 30.91 6.91
CA THR A 88 3.74 32.23 7.49
C THR A 88 3.80 32.11 9.00
N VAL A 89 4.95 32.39 9.58
CA VAL A 89 5.18 32.33 11.02
C VAL A 89 5.08 33.74 11.60
N PHE A 90 4.22 33.92 12.59
CA PHE A 90 4.16 35.14 13.40
C PHE A 90 4.86 34.90 14.74
N SER A 91 5.90 35.68 15.05
CA SER A 91 6.60 35.68 16.33
C SER A 91 6.41 37.01 17.06
N VAL A 92 6.36 36.95 18.39
CA VAL A 92 6.38 38.12 19.26
C VAL A 92 7.55 37.98 20.22
N ASP A 93 8.48 38.93 20.14
CA ASP A 93 9.66 39.00 20.98
C ASP A 93 9.53 40.24 21.88
N ALA A 94 9.56 40.04 23.20
CA ALA A 94 9.48 41.12 24.18
C ALA A 94 10.69 41.09 25.10
N ARG A 95 11.34 42.24 25.26
CA ARG A 95 12.55 42.42 26.07
C ARG A 95 12.36 43.63 26.97
N SER A 96 12.74 43.49 28.25
CA SER A 96 12.78 44.60 29.21
C SER A 96 14.03 44.49 30.05
N ARG A 97 14.69 45.61 30.30
CA ARG A 97 15.80 45.69 31.25
C ARG A 97 15.26 46.05 32.63
N LEU A 98 15.34 45.12 33.58
CA LEU A 98 14.75 45.28 34.91
C LEU A 98 15.73 45.86 35.96
N ALA A 99 17.03 45.89 35.65
CA ALA A 99 18.07 46.40 36.52
C ALA A 99 19.27 46.94 35.71
N GLY A 100 20.00 47.89 36.31
CA GLY A 100 21.13 48.58 35.69
C GLY A 100 20.85 50.07 35.48
N TYR A 101 21.75 50.75 34.76
CA TYR A 101 21.64 52.19 34.48
C TYR A 101 20.51 52.52 33.48
N TYR A 102 20.23 51.60 32.55
CA TYR A 102 19.23 51.75 31.50
C TYR A 102 17.95 50.97 31.86
N ASP A 103 16.79 51.42 31.37
CA ASP A 103 15.47 50.83 31.64
C ASP A 103 14.68 50.48 30.36
N GLY A 104 15.38 50.48 29.21
CA GLY A 104 14.81 50.20 27.90
C GLY A 104 13.98 48.91 27.83
N SER A 105 12.81 49.03 27.22
CA SER A 105 11.89 47.93 26.92
C SER A 105 11.50 47.98 25.45
N GLU A 106 11.50 46.84 24.76
CA GLU A 106 11.05 46.72 23.37
C GLU A 106 10.13 45.51 23.20
N VAL A 107 9.15 45.66 22.31
CA VAL A 107 8.29 44.57 21.85
C VAL A 107 8.30 44.57 20.33
N THR A 108 8.54 43.41 19.74
CA THR A 108 8.59 43.20 18.29
C THR A 108 7.59 42.12 17.92
N GLY A 109 6.66 42.43 17.03
CA GLY A 109 5.86 41.43 16.30
C GLY A 109 6.42 41.27 14.90
N LYS A 110 6.67 40.04 14.45
CA LYS A 110 7.23 39.74 13.13
C LYS A 110 6.44 38.61 12.46
N ALA A 111 5.94 38.86 11.25
CA ALA A 111 5.41 37.83 10.36
C ALA A 111 6.45 37.53 9.28
N GLU A 112 6.88 36.27 9.14
CA GLU A 112 7.86 35.83 8.13
C GLU A 112 7.29 34.68 7.31
N ARG A 113 7.50 34.71 5.99
CA ARG A 113 7.12 33.64 5.07
C ARG A 113 8.27 33.32 4.12
N PRO A 114 8.79 32.08 4.11
CA PRO A 114 9.75 31.61 3.11
C PRO A 114 9.20 31.67 1.68
N LEU A 115 10.07 31.96 0.70
CA LEU A 115 9.70 31.95 -0.71
C LEU A 115 9.66 30.51 -1.23
N THR A 116 8.67 30.19 -2.07
CA THR A 116 8.54 28.85 -2.67
C THR A 116 9.44 28.67 -3.91
N GLY A 117 9.91 29.76 -4.51
CA GLY A 117 10.79 29.75 -5.69
C GLY A 117 12.26 30.06 -5.40
N ASN A 118 12.64 30.33 -4.15
CA ASN A 118 13.98 30.76 -3.76
C ASN A 118 14.26 30.44 -2.29
N GLY A 119 15.51 30.21 -1.89
CA GLY A 119 15.92 29.98 -0.50
C GLY A 119 15.87 31.22 0.42
N GLY A 120 15.11 32.22 -0.01
CA GLY A 120 14.85 33.48 0.68
C GLY A 120 13.52 33.48 1.44
N TYR A 121 13.15 34.65 1.94
CA TYR A 121 11.90 34.87 2.67
C TYR A 121 11.48 36.34 2.60
N LEU A 122 10.18 36.58 2.77
CA LEU A 122 9.59 37.90 2.96
C LEU A 122 9.15 38.02 4.42
N TYR A 123 9.34 39.19 5.03
CA TYR A 123 8.84 39.44 6.37
C TYR A 123 8.30 40.86 6.53
N GLY A 124 7.32 40.99 7.41
CA GLY A 124 6.83 42.25 7.96
C GLY A 124 7.05 42.27 9.46
N GLN A 125 7.44 43.41 9.99
CA GLN A 125 7.77 43.59 11.39
C GLN A 125 7.15 44.90 11.90
N TYR A 126 6.57 44.84 13.09
CA TYR A 126 6.21 46.02 13.87
C TYR A 126 6.96 45.98 15.19
N ARG A 127 7.59 47.09 15.57
CA ARG A 127 8.34 47.20 16.81
C ARG A 127 7.97 48.47 17.55
N ASN A 128 7.87 48.39 18.86
CA ASN A 128 7.66 49.57 19.71
C ASN A 128 8.60 49.48 20.91
N SER A 129 9.26 50.58 21.25
CA SER A 129 10.16 50.67 22.38
C SER A 129 9.94 51.90 23.25
N ARG A 130 10.38 51.80 24.51
CA ARG A 130 10.32 52.87 25.51
C ARG A 130 11.50 52.79 26.48
N GLY A 131 11.72 53.87 27.22
CA GLY A 131 12.84 53.99 28.15
C GLY A 131 14.15 54.25 27.39
N ASP A 132 15.24 54.19 28.12
CA ASP A 132 16.56 54.50 27.60
C ASP A 132 17.35 53.22 27.29
N PHE A 133 18.04 53.24 26.16
CA PHE A 133 18.93 52.19 25.70
C PHE A 133 20.38 52.69 25.69
N PRO A 134 21.36 51.79 25.93
CA PRO A 134 22.76 52.10 25.71
C PRO A 134 23.03 52.56 24.27
N ILE A 135 24.04 53.40 24.08
CA ILE A 135 24.39 53.93 22.75
C ILE A 135 24.73 52.83 21.71
N TYR A 136 25.21 51.67 22.15
CA TYR A 136 25.47 50.52 21.27
C TYR A 136 24.19 49.71 20.92
N GLU A 137 23.07 50.01 21.55
CA GLU A 137 21.73 49.49 21.27
C GLU A 137 20.81 50.56 20.64
N ASP A 138 21.36 51.68 20.13
CA ASP A 138 20.57 52.83 19.63
C ASP A 138 19.52 52.47 18.57
N LYS A 139 19.75 51.39 17.80
CA LYS A 139 18.77 50.82 16.86
C LYS A 139 17.47 50.35 17.52
N ALA A 140 17.39 50.24 18.85
CA ALA A 140 16.22 49.81 19.59
C ALA A 140 15.18 50.93 19.74
N TYR A 141 15.59 52.20 19.67
CA TYR A 141 14.66 53.32 19.77
C TYR A 141 13.69 53.37 18.59
N THR A 142 12.41 53.61 18.89
CA THR A 142 11.36 53.89 17.91
C THR A 142 10.67 55.23 18.23
N ASN A 143 9.89 55.76 17.29
CA ASN A 143 8.94 56.83 17.57
C ASN A 143 7.80 56.35 18.48
N GLN A 144 6.98 57.29 18.95
CA GLN A 144 5.97 57.04 19.98
C GLN A 144 4.89 56.02 19.59
N LEU A 145 4.64 55.81 18.28
CA LEU A 145 3.71 54.80 17.79
C LEU A 145 4.43 53.57 17.20
N GLY A 146 5.75 53.46 17.36
CA GLY A 146 6.57 52.34 16.89
C GLY A 146 7.10 52.50 15.45
N GLU A 147 7.74 51.43 14.98
CA GLU A 147 8.36 51.26 13.66
C GLU A 147 7.66 50.13 12.92
N VAL A 148 7.29 50.37 11.66
CA VAL A 148 6.87 49.33 10.72
C VAL A 148 8.02 49.08 9.74
N LYS A 149 8.36 47.81 9.54
CA LYS A 149 9.41 47.36 8.65
C LYS A 149 8.92 46.25 7.74
N ILE A 150 9.27 46.32 6.47
CA ILE A 150 9.07 45.24 5.50
C ILE A 150 10.43 44.90 4.93
N GLY A 151 10.79 43.62 4.94
CA GLY A 151 12.07 43.16 4.44
C GLY A 151 11.95 41.88 3.63
N ALA A 152 12.89 41.71 2.71
CA ALA A 152 13.01 40.50 1.91
C ALA A 152 14.48 40.07 1.83
N LEU A 153 14.69 38.76 1.83
CA LEU A 153 15.96 38.13 1.52
C LEU A 153 15.80 37.29 0.25
N TYR A 154 16.76 37.41 -0.67
CA TYR A 154 16.80 36.62 -1.90
C TYR A 154 18.18 36.00 -2.10
N ALA A 155 18.21 34.67 -2.24
CA ALA A 155 19.43 33.90 -2.48
C ALA A 155 19.82 33.97 -3.98
N LEU A 156 21.06 34.37 -4.26
CA LEU A 156 21.58 34.59 -5.62
C LEU A 156 22.43 33.42 -6.14
N LEU A 157 23.11 32.68 -5.26
CA LEU A 157 24.00 31.55 -5.62
C LEU A 157 23.50 30.23 -5.02
N ARG A 158 24.05 29.83 -3.86
CA ARG A 158 23.53 28.69 -3.08
C ARG A 158 22.10 28.98 -2.63
N ASP A 159 21.26 27.96 -2.62
CA ASP A 159 19.86 28.01 -2.19
C ASP A 159 18.92 28.73 -3.18
N ARG A 160 19.41 29.11 -4.37
CA ARG A 160 18.57 29.81 -5.38
C ARG A 160 17.52 28.88 -5.99
N MET A 161 17.95 27.76 -6.58
CA MET A 161 17.07 26.83 -7.30
C MET A 161 16.63 25.62 -6.46
N ILE A 162 17.50 25.17 -5.55
CA ILE A 162 17.27 24.05 -4.66
C ILE A 162 17.81 24.43 -3.29
N ASP A 163 17.09 24.08 -2.24
CA ASP A 163 17.49 24.26 -0.84
C ASP A 163 16.84 23.17 0.00
N ALA A 164 17.24 23.09 1.27
CA ALA A 164 16.78 22.03 2.17
C ALA A 164 15.24 21.97 2.30
N ARG A 165 14.52 23.09 2.36
CA ARG A 165 13.05 23.10 2.53
C ARG A 165 12.38 22.55 1.28
N ARG A 166 12.78 23.05 0.11
CA ARG A 166 12.22 22.60 -1.18
C ARG A 166 12.57 21.14 -1.49
N SER A 167 13.79 20.72 -1.20
CA SER A 167 14.17 19.31 -1.33
C SER A 167 13.35 18.42 -0.39
N THR A 168 13.11 18.83 0.86
CA THR A 168 12.26 18.05 1.77
C THR A 168 10.82 17.95 1.27
N ALA A 169 10.25 19.03 0.73
CA ALA A 169 8.91 19.00 0.12
C ALA A 169 8.87 18.09 -1.12
N GLN A 170 9.87 18.18 -2.01
CA GLN A 170 9.96 17.33 -3.20
C GLN A 170 10.09 15.84 -2.82
N LEU A 171 10.99 15.51 -1.89
CA LEU A 171 11.18 14.14 -1.39
C LEU A 171 9.90 13.56 -0.77
N ALA A 172 9.14 14.38 -0.04
CA ALA A 172 7.86 13.96 0.51
C ALA A 172 6.79 13.74 -0.57
N GLY A 173 6.88 14.45 -1.70
CA GLY A 173 6.11 14.15 -2.91
C GLY A 173 6.44 12.76 -3.46
N ASN A 174 7.73 12.46 -3.66
CA ASN A 174 8.16 11.12 -4.09
C ASN A 174 7.71 10.02 -3.10
N ASP A 175 7.71 10.28 -1.79
CA ASP A 175 7.23 9.33 -0.78
C ASP A 175 5.72 9.00 -0.95
N ILE A 176 4.91 9.93 -1.45
CA ILE A 176 3.49 9.67 -1.78
C ILE A 176 3.42 8.68 -2.96
N ASP A 177 4.21 8.90 -4.01
CA ASP A 177 4.19 8.05 -5.19
C ASP A 177 4.74 6.66 -4.89
N ILE A 178 5.80 6.55 -4.08
CA ILE A 178 6.26 5.26 -3.52
C ILE A 178 5.13 4.55 -2.77
N ALA A 179 4.44 5.24 -1.85
CA ALA A 179 3.33 4.64 -1.10
C ALA A 179 2.16 4.19 -2.00
N ARG A 180 1.91 4.91 -3.11
CA ARG A 180 0.92 4.51 -4.12
C ARG A 180 1.35 3.26 -4.87
N PHE A 181 2.61 3.17 -5.31
CA PHE A 181 3.13 1.96 -5.94
C PHE A 181 3.14 0.76 -4.98
N GLU A 182 3.55 0.95 -3.71
CA GLU A 182 3.45 -0.09 -2.68
C GLU A 182 2.01 -0.58 -2.48
N THR A 183 1.04 0.34 -2.57
CA THR A 183 -0.39 0.00 -2.49
C THR A 183 -0.84 -0.82 -3.70
N ARG A 184 -0.38 -0.46 -4.91
CA ARG A 184 -0.65 -1.26 -6.12
C ARG A 184 -0.03 -2.66 -6.03
N ALA A 185 1.24 -2.77 -5.62
CA ALA A 185 1.90 -4.05 -5.37
C ALA A 185 1.14 -4.90 -4.33
N THR A 186 0.68 -4.27 -3.24
CA THR A 186 -0.11 -4.94 -2.21
C THR A 186 -1.44 -5.45 -2.78
N ALA A 187 -2.13 -4.64 -3.58
CA ALA A 187 -3.39 -5.03 -4.22
C ALA A 187 -3.19 -6.20 -5.20
N ILE A 188 -2.17 -6.14 -6.05
CA ILE A 188 -1.80 -7.24 -6.97
C ILE A 188 -1.53 -8.53 -6.19
N GLY A 189 -0.70 -8.47 -5.14
CA GLY A 189 -0.38 -9.63 -4.31
C GLY A 189 -1.56 -10.18 -3.53
N VAL A 190 -2.53 -9.34 -3.15
CA VAL A 190 -3.79 -9.77 -2.54
C VAL A 190 -4.68 -10.47 -3.58
N GLN A 191 -4.82 -9.93 -4.79
CA GLN A 191 -5.61 -10.55 -5.85
C GLN A 191 -5.02 -11.90 -6.26
N ALA A 192 -3.71 -12.00 -6.45
CA ALA A 192 -3.04 -13.27 -6.75
C ALA A 192 -3.36 -14.36 -5.71
N ARG A 193 -3.26 -14.03 -4.41
CA ARG A 193 -3.58 -14.95 -3.32
C ARG A 193 -5.08 -15.27 -3.24
N ALA A 194 -5.95 -14.32 -3.57
CA ALA A 194 -7.39 -14.55 -3.65
C ALA A 194 -7.75 -15.52 -4.77
N ILE A 195 -7.12 -15.38 -5.94
CA ILE A 195 -7.26 -16.30 -7.08
C ILE A 195 -6.81 -17.71 -6.67
N GLU A 196 -5.64 -17.85 -6.07
CA GLU A 196 -5.13 -19.14 -5.59
C GLU A 196 -6.08 -19.79 -4.56
N ALA A 197 -6.59 -19.01 -3.60
CA ALA A 197 -7.52 -19.51 -2.59
C ALA A 197 -8.85 -19.97 -3.20
N TYR A 198 -9.41 -19.21 -4.16
CA TYR A 198 -10.61 -19.60 -4.90
C TYR A 198 -10.37 -20.88 -5.71
N GLN A 199 -9.27 -20.94 -6.46
CA GLN A 199 -8.93 -22.11 -7.26
C GLN A 199 -8.77 -23.36 -6.39
N LYS A 200 -8.11 -23.24 -5.23
CA LYS A 200 -7.95 -24.36 -4.30
C LYS A 200 -9.27 -24.82 -3.70
N TRP A 201 -10.18 -23.89 -3.42
CA TRP A 201 -11.53 -24.21 -2.95
C TRP A 201 -12.35 -24.93 -4.01
N VAL A 202 -12.33 -24.47 -5.27
CA VAL A 202 -13.00 -25.16 -6.39
C VAL A 202 -12.37 -26.54 -6.63
N GLU A 203 -11.04 -26.64 -6.69
CA GLU A 203 -10.31 -27.90 -6.88
C GLU A 203 -10.68 -28.94 -5.82
N SER A 204 -10.59 -28.57 -4.53
CA SER A 204 -10.92 -29.47 -3.42
C SER A 204 -12.40 -29.86 -3.37
N GLY A 205 -13.30 -28.96 -3.76
CA GLY A 205 -14.73 -29.24 -3.86
C GLY A 205 -15.05 -30.24 -4.98
N LEU A 206 -14.47 -30.06 -6.17
CA LEU A 206 -14.63 -30.99 -7.29
C LEU A 206 -14.01 -32.36 -6.99
N LYS A 207 -12.88 -32.41 -6.28
CA LYS A 207 -12.28 -33.68 -5.79
C LYS A 207 -13.21 -34.39 -4.81
N LEU A 208 -13.80 -33.66 -3.86
CA LEU A 208 -14.79 -34.21 -2.94
C LEU A 208 -15.99 -34.82 -3.69
N GLN A 209 -16.52 -34.12 -4.70
CA GLN A 209 -17.61 -34.65 -5.54
C GLN A 209 -17.20 -35.92 -6.29
N ALA A 210 -15.99 -35.97 -6.86
CA ALA A 210 -15.48 -37.14 -7.58
C ALA A 210 -15.35 -38.37 -6.66
N TYR A 211 -14.78 -38.20 -5.46
CA TYR A 211 -14.66 -39.30 -4.51
C TYR A 211 -16.00 -39.72 -3.91
N GLN A 212 -16.93 -38.78 -3.70
CA GLN A 212 -18.29 -39.12 -3.26
C GLN A 212 -19.02 -39.95 -4.33
N ALA A 213 -18.94 -39.56 -5.60
CA ALA A 213 -19.51 -40.33 -6.70
C ALA A 213 -18.90 -41.73 -6.79
N LEU A 214 -17.58 -41.86 -6.59
CA LEU A 214 -16.92 -43.17 -6.52
C LEU A 214 -17.43 -43.99 -5.32
N TYR A 215 -17.61 -43.40 -4.15
CA TYR A 215 -18.19 -44.09 -2.99
C TYR A 215 -19.63 -44.57 -3.27
N ASP A 216 -20.47 -43.72 -3.86
CA ASP A 216 -21.87 -44.04 -4.15
C ASP A 216 -22.00 -45.21 -5.13
N ILE A 217 -21.09 -45.29 -6.12
CA ILE A 217 -20.99 -46.46 -7.02
C ILE A 217 -20.70 -47.76 -6.24
N ALA A 218 -19.86 -47.73 -5.20
CA ALA A 218 -19.60 -48.91 -4.36
C ALA A 218 -20.80 -49.30 -3.50
N VAL A 219 -21.56 -48.33 -3.01
CA VAL A 219 -22.79 -48.55 -2.23
C VAL A 219 -23.85 -49.23 -3.10
N GLU A 220 -24.13 -48.67 -4.28
CA GLU A 220 -25.11 -49.23 -5.21
C GLU A 220 -24.73 -50.66 -5.62
N ARG A 221 -23.45 -50.87 -5.94
CA ARG A 221 -22.94 -52.21 -6.29
C ARG A 221 -23.02 -53.19 -5.13
N GLY A 222 -22.68 -52.77 -3.92
CA GLY A 222 -22.75 -53.60 -2.72
C GLY A 222 -24.17 -54.13 -2.48
N ASN A 223 -25.19 -53.31 -2.74
CA ASN A 223 -26.59 -53.75 -2.65
C ASN A 223 -26.92 -54.84 -3.68
N GLY A 224 -26.44 -54.71 -4.92
CA GLY A 224 -26.58 -55.73 -5.96
C GLY A 224 -25.88 -57.05 -5.62
N ILE A 225 -24.62 -56.99 -5.17
CA ILE A 225 -23.84 -58.18 -4.77
C ILE A 225 -24.52 -58.88 -3.59
N ARG A 226 -24.99 -58.13 -2.58
CA ARG A 226 -25.70 -58.71 -1.43
C ARG A 226 -26.91 -59.52 -1.84
N ARG A 227 -27.68 -59.02 -2.80
CA ARG A 227 -28.83 -59.76 -3.33
C ARG A 227 -28.41 -61.04 -4.05
N GLN A 228 -27.35 -61.00 -4.85
CA GLN A 228 -26.84 -62.17 -5.58
C GLN A 228 -26.27 -63.25 -4.64
N VAL A 229 -25.59 -62.86 -3.57
CA VAL A 229 -25.09 -63.78 -2.53
C VAL A 229 -26.26 -64.45 -1.80
N GLN A 230 -27.29 -63.69 -1.40
CA GLN A 230 -28.51 -64.24 -0.77
C GLN A 230 -29.25 -65.25 -1.65
N LEU A 231 -29.17 -65.09 -2.97
CA LEU A 231 -29.75 -66.00 -3.96
C LEU A 231 -28.81 -67.17 -4.32
N GLY A 232 -27.63 -67.27 -3.71
CA GLY A 232 -26.63 -68.30 -3.98
C GLY A 232 -25.90 -68.18 -5.31
N ALA A 233 -26.05 -67.05 -6.03
CA ALA A 233 -25.49 -66.85 -7.37
C ALA A 233 -24.03 -66.36 -7.37
N LYS A 234 -23.53 -65.86 -6.23
CA LYS A 234 -22.18 -65.32 -6.05
C LYS A 234 -21.62 -65.70 -4.67
N PRO A 235 -20.29 -65.86 -4.52
CA PRO A 235 -19.67 -66.18 -3.24
C PRO A 235 -19.66 -64.97 -2.29
N GLU A 236 -19.75 -65.24 -0.98
CA GLU A 236 -19.79 -64.21 0.07
C GLU A 236 -18.54 -63.34 0.13
N ILE A 237 -17.37 -63.85 -0.28
CA ILE A 237 -16.11 -63.11 -0.31
C ILE A 237 -16.19 -61.79 -1.11
N LEU A 238 -17.07 -61.72 -2.12
CA LEU A 238 -17.29 -60.49 -2.89
C LEU A 238 -17.93 -59.37 -2.07
N LEU A 239 -18.68 -59.71 -1.00
CA LEU A 239 -19.20 -58.71 -0.06
C LEU A 239 -18.07 -58.11 0.77
N THR A 240 -17.16 -58.95 1.28
CA THR A 240 -15.97 -58.50 2.01
C THR A 240 -15.08 -57.63 1.12
N GLU A 241 -14.89 -58.00 -0.15
CA GLU A 241 -14.10 -57.20 -1.09
C GLU A 241 -14.78 -55.85 -1.41
N ASN A 242 -16.10 -55.82 -1.56
CA ASN A 242 -16.84 -54.57 -1.73
C ASN A 242 -16.77 -53.69 -0.49
N GLU A 243 -16.89 -54.27 0.71
CA GLU A 243 -16.77 -53.56 1.98
C GLU A 243 -15.38 -52.93 2.15
N ALA A 244 -14.31 -53.67 1.84
CA ALA A 244 -12.95 -53.13 1.86
C ALA A 244 -12.80 -51.92 0.90
N ASN A 245 -13.39 -51.99 -0.29
CA ASN A 245 -13.40 -50.87 -1.25
C ASN A 245 -14.23 -49.67 -0.75
N MET A 246 -15.37 -49.92 -0.10
CA MET A 246 -16.19 -48.85 0.50
C MET A 246 -15.42 -48.11 1.59
N VAL A 247 -14.75 -48.83 2.50
CA VAL A 247 -13.94 -48.23 3.57
C VAL A 247 -12.79 -47.39 3.00
N LYS A 248 -12.10 -47.89 1.97
CA LYS A 248 -11.06 -47.13 1.27
C LYS A 248 -11.61 -45.83 0.65
N ARG A 249 -12.77 -45.89 -0.01
CA ARG A 249 -13.42 -44.73 -0.65
C ARG A 249 -13.95 -43.74 0.39
N GLU A 250 -14.45 -44.22 1.53
CA GLU A 250 -14.88 -43.38 2.66
C GLU A 250 -13.72 -42.56 3.23
N ALA A 251 -12.53 -43.17 3.38
CA ALA A 251 -11.33 -42.46 3.81
C ALA A 251 -10.95 -41.34 2.84
N LEU A 252 -11.04 -41.57 1.52
CA LEU A 252 -10.79 -40.54 0.49
C LEU A 252 -11.81 -39.39 0.59
N VAL A 253 -13.09 -39.69 0.78
CA VAL A 253 -14.15 -38.68 0.98
C VAL A 253 -13.88 -37.86 2.25
N ALA A 254 -13.52 -38.50 3.35
CA ALA A 254 -13.21 -37.82 4.61
C ALA A 254 -12.02 -36.86 4.46
N GLN A 255 -10.94 -37.30 3.79
CA GLN A 255 -9.79 -36.46 3.49
C GLN A 255 -10.17 -35.27 2.60
N ALA A 256 -10.83 -35.52 1.47
CA ALA A 256 -11.24 -34.47 0.56
C ALA A 256 -12.20 -33.45 1.21
N ARG A 257 -13.06 -33.91 2.14
CA ARG A 257 -13.94 -33.04 2.93
C ARG A 257 -13.15 -32.12 3.87
N GLN A 258 -12.10 -32.64 4.50
CA GLN A 258 -11.21 -31.85 5.35
C GLN A 258 -10.44 -30.81 4.52
N GLU A 259 -9.90 -31.21 3.37
CA GLU A 259 -9.22 -30.30 2.43
C GLU A 259 -10.17 -29.19 1.94
N PHE A 260 -11.40 -29.52 1.56
CA PHE A 260 -12.42 -28.56 1.13
C PHE A 260 -12.75 -27.54 2.21
N ARG A 261 -12.97 -27.99 3.46
CA ARG A 261 -13.24 -27.09 4.60
C ARG A 261 -12.06 -26.17 4.89
N ALA A 262 -10.83 -26.69 4.82
CA ALA A 262 -9.62 -25.89 5.00
C ALA A 262 -9.48 -24.83 3.89
N ALA A 263 -9.77 -25.20 2.64
CA ALA A 263 -9.75 -24.28 1.50
C ALA A 263 -10.83 -23.20 1.61
N ALA A 264 -12.06 -23.55 2.04
CA ALA A 264 -13.13 -22.58 2.31
C ALA A 264 -12.72 -21.58 3.40
N ASN A 265 -12.07 -22.06 4.46
CA ASN A 265 -11.55 -21.18 5.51
C ASN A 265 -10.46 -20.23 4.98
N LYS A 266 -9.52 -20.72 4.15
CA LYS A 266 -8.50 -19.87 3.51
C LYS A 266 -9.13 -18.83 2.57
N LEU A 267 -10.16 -19.22 1.80
CA LEU A 267 -10.91 -18.33 0.90
C LEU A 267 -11.63 -17.21 1.67
N SER A 268 -12.13 -17.48 2.87
CA SER A 268 -12.83 -16.48 3.69
C SER A 268 -11.96 -15.25 4.03
N LEU A 269 -10.63 -15.36 3.94
CA LEU A 269 -9.73 -14.23 4.12
C LEU A 269 -9.88 -13.17 3.02
N TYR A 270 -10.31 -13.58 1.82
CA TYR A 270 -10.42 -12.75 0.61
C TYR A 270 -11.88 -12.51 0.21
N TYR A 271 -12.78 -13.47 0.47
CA TYR A 271 -14.21 -13.29 0.27
C TYR A 271 -14.88 -12.79 1.55
N ARG A 272 -15.27 -11.51 1.51
CA ARG A 272 -15.80 -10.74 2.65
C ARG A 272 -17.14 -10.10 2.32
N ASP A 273 -17.91 -9.85 3.36
CA ASP A 273 -19.19 -9.15 3.26
C ASP A 273 -19.02 -7.62 3.10
N ALA A 274 -20.14 -6.89 3.04
CA ALA A 274 -20.15 -5.44 2.91
C ALA A 274 -19.54 -4.70 4.12
N ALA A 275 -19.45 -5.34 5.29
CA ALA A 275 -18.81 -4.83 6.49
C ALA A 275 -17.32 -5.19 6.58
N GLY A 276 -16.80 -5.98 5.63
CA GLY A 276 -15.41 -6.43 5.58
C GLY A 276 -15.13 -7.66 6.45
N LEU A 277 -16.16 -8.34 6.94
CA LEU A 277 -16.01 -9.56 7.73
C LEU A 277 -15.81 -10.79 6.83
N PRO A 278 -14.96 -11.76 7.24
CA PRO A 278 -14.78 -13.01 6.50
C PRO A 278 -16.09 -13.78 6.33
N VAL A 279 -16.32 -14.30 5.12
CA VAL A 279 -17.48 -15.14 4.82
C VAL A 279 -17.01 -16.55 4.48
N LEU A 280 -17.53 -17.54 5.22
CA LEU A 280 -17.30 -18.95 4.92
C LEU A 280 -18.29 -19.42 3.84
N VAL A 281 -17.77 -19.82 2.68
CA VAL A 281 -18.58 -20.25 1.53
C VAL A 281 -18.88 -21.74 1.66
N ASP A 282 -20.17 -22.09 1.61
CA ASP A 282 -20.66 -23.47 1.69
C ASP A 282 -20.57 -24.19 0.33
N ALA A 283 -20.79 -25.51 0.33
CA ALA A 283 -20.68 -26.37 -0.87
C ALA A 283 -21.79 -26.13 -1.92
N ASP A 284 -22.88 -25.48 -1.53
CA ASP A 284 -24.02 -25.13 -2.39
C ASP A 284 -23.64 -24.14 -3.50
N ARG A 285 -22.66 -23.27 -3.24
CA ARG A 285 -22.13 -22.32 -4.21
C ARG A 285 -20.94 -22.85 -5.01
N LEU A 286 -20.56 -24.12 -4.83
CA LEU A 286 -19.46 -24.72 -5.58
C LEU A 286 -19.79 -24.77 -7.09
N PRO A 287 -18.91 -24.27 -7.97
CA PRO A 287 -19.11 -24.42 -9.41
C PRO A 287 -19.22 -25.90 -9.81
N PRO A 288 -20.11 -26.25 -10.75
CA PRO A 288 -20.41 -27.65 -11.07
C PRO A 288 -19.32 -28.34 -11.89
N SER A 289 -18.32 -27.60 -12.39
CA SER A 289 -17.26 -28.18 -13.20
C SER A 289 -15.97 -27.35 -13.18
N ALA A 290 -14.90 -27.96 -13.66
CA ALA A 290 -13.60 -27.33 -13.84
C ALA A 290 -13.59 -26.20 -14.91
N ALA A 291 -14.70 -25.92 -15.60
CA ALA A 291 -14.81 -24.74 -16.47
C ALA A 291 -14.67 -23.42 -15.69
N ALA A 292 -14.89 -23.44 -14.38
CA ALA A 292 -14.65 -22.29 -13.49
C ALA A 292 -13.20 -21.77 -13.50
N PHE A 293 -12.25 -22.57 -14.00
CA PHE A 293 -10.84 -22.19 -14.13
C PHE A 293 -10.52 -21.38 -15.40
N ASP A 294 -11.42 -21.36 -16.39
CA ASP A 294 -11.10 -20.86 -17.74
C ASP A 294 -11.25 -19.34 -17.89
N GLY A 295 -11.83 -18.65 -16.91
CA GLY A 295 -12.29 -17.25 -17.03
C GLY A 295 -11.21 -16.17 -17.04
N MET A 296 -9.95 -16.51 -16.78
CA MET A 296 -8.85 -15.55 -16.76
C MET A 296 -8.05 -15.62 -18.07
N ASN A 297 -8.07 -14.51 -18.81
CA ASN A 297 -7.15 -14.24 -19.92
C ASN A 297 -6.10 -13.25 -19.44
N VAL A 298 -4.84 -13.48 -19.80
CA VAL A 298 -3.71 -12.66 -19.35
C VAL A 298 -2.92 -12.28 -20.57
N ASP A 299 -2.62 -11.00 -20.72
CA ASP A 299 -1.68 -10.56 -21.74
C ASP A 299 -0.24 -10.90 -21.29
N PRO A 300 0.51 -11.72 -22.05
CA PRO A 300 1.91 -11.97 -21.73
C PRO A 300 2.81 -10.76 -22.02
N PHE A 301 2.34 -9.77 -22.78
CA PHE A 301 3.05 -8.53 -23.00
C PHE A 301 2.91 -7.61 -21.78
N PHE A 302 4.03 -7.03 -21.34
CA PHE A 302 4.05 -6.09 -20.23
C PHE A 302 5.18 -5.07 -20.42
N GLU A 303 4.95 -3.86 -19.95
CA GLU A 303 5.99 -2.85 -19.83
C GLU A 303 6.60 -2.92 -18.43
N ILE A 304 7.93 -2.95 -18.33
CA ILE A 304 8.61 -3.08 -17.03
C ILE A 304 8.31 -1.85 -16.16
N GLU A 305 8.16 -0.70 -16.80
CA GLU A 305 7.83 0.59 -16.21
C GLU A 305 6.45 0.61 -15.54
N GLU A 306 5.51 -0.22 -15.99
CA GLU A 306 4.18 -0.33 -15.39
C GLU A 306 4.19 -1.14 -14.09
N ARG A 307 5.24 -1.92 -13.83
CA ARG A 307 5.33 -2.71 -12.61
C ARG A 307 5.58 -1.82 -11.38
N PRO A 308 4.80 -1.98 -10.29
CA PRO A 308 4.95 -1.10 -9.13
C PRO A 308 6.30 -1.21 -8.43
N ASP A 309 6.92 -2.39 -8.38
CA ASP A 309 8.25 -2.57 -7.78
C ASP A 309 9.35 -1.84 -8.56
N PHE A 310 9.21 -1.75 -9.89
CA PHE A 310 10.09 -0.94 -10.72
C PHE A 310 9.80 0.56 -10.54
N GLY A 311 8.53 0.96 -10.48
CA GLY A 311 8.11 2.33 -10.18
C GLY A 311 8.66 2.85 -8.85
N ILE A 312 8.60 2.06 -7.78
CA ILE A 312 9.21 2.39 -6.48
C ILE A 312 10.71 2.68 -6.64
N LEU A 313 11.42 1.83 -7.37
CA LEU A 313 12.85 1.99 -7.57
C LEU A 313 13.19 3.25 -8.38
N LEU A 314 12.37 3.61 -9.36
CA LEU A 314 12.52 4.87 -10.11
C LEU A 314 12.33 6.08 -9.19
N GLU A 315 11.34 6.07 -8.30
CA GLU A 315 11.15 7.13 -7.31
C GLU A 315 12.31 7.21 -6.31
N GLU A 316 12.88 6.07 -5.87
CA GLU A 316 14.08 6.05 -5.04
C GLU A 316 15.30 6.68 -5.76
N ILE A 317 15.43 6.44 -7.07
CA ILE A 317 16.47 7.07 -7.90
C ILE A 317 16.25 8.58 -7.98
N GLU A 318 15.01 9.04 -8.16
CA GLU A 318 14.69 10.47 -8.16
C GLU A 318 15.00 11.10 -6.79
N GLN A 319 14.62 10.46 -5.68
CA GLN A 319 14.98 10.92 -4.34
C GLN A 319 16.49 11.05 -4.14
N ALA A 320 17.27 10.07 -4.61
CA ALA A 320 18.72 10.12 -4.54
C ALA A 320 19.30 11.24 -5.43
N SER A 321 18.68 11.52 -6.59
CA SER A 321 19.05 12.61 -7.50
C SER A 321 18.78 13.98 -6.88
N VAL A 322 17.65 14.17 -6.21
CA VAL A 322 17.34 15.39 -5.44
C VAL A 322 18.36 15.62 -4.32
N LYS A 323 18.72 14.56 -3.58
CA LYS A 323 19.74 14.63 -2.52
C LYS A 323 21.13 14.96 -3.08
N LEU A 324 21.49 14.40 -4.23
CA LEU A 324 22.72 14.73 -4.93
C LEU A 324 22.75 16.22 -5.32
N ALA A 325 21.69 16.71 -5.96
CA ALA A 325 21.59 18.11 -6.37
C ALA A 325 21.66 19.07 -5.16
N LEU A 326 21.03 18.72 -4.05
CA LEU A 326 21.13 19.49 -2.80
C LEU A 326 22.56 19.49 -2.24
N ALA A 327 23.25 18.34 -2.25
CA ALA A 327 24.64 18.25 -1.80
C ALA A 327 25.60 19.07 -2.70
N GLU A 328 25.36 19.09 -4.00
CA GLU A 328 26.10 19.95 -4.95
C GLU A 328 25.83 21.44 -4.74
N ASN A 329 24.58 21.80 -4.41
CA ASN A 329 24.22 23.16 -4.02
C ASN A 329 24.92 23.56 -2.71
N ASP A 330 24.96 22.68 -1.71
CA ASP A 330 25.58 22.92 -0.40
C ASP A 330 27.07 23.27 -0.47
N LEU A 331 27.78 22.82 -1.52
CA LEU A 331 29.19 23.13 -1.75
C LEU A 331 29.43 24.57 -2.22
N ARG A 332 28.40 25.24 -2.75
CA ARG A 332 28.53 26.60 -3.30
C ARG A 332 28.58 27.65 -2.18
N PRO A 333 29.25 28.79 -2.41
CA PRO A 333 29.10 29.97 -1.56
C PRO A 333 27.65 30.45 -1.53
N ARG A 334 27.21 30.98 -0.39
CA ARG A 334 25.91 31.64 -0.26
C ARG A 334 26.07 33.13 -0.46
N LEU A 335 25.37 33.68 -1.44
CA LEU A 335 25.31 35.10 -1.73
C LEU A 335 23.85 35.53 -1.61
N ASP A 336 23.54 36.35 -0.61
CA ASP A 336 22.19 36.82 -0.33
C ASP A 336 22.08 38.32 -0.61
N LEU A 337 21.02 38.72 -1.31
CA LEU A 337 20.58 40.11 -1.41
C LEU A 337 19.48 40.35 -0.36
N LYS A 338 19.65 41.39 0.45
CA LYS A 338 18.68 41.83 1.45
C LYS A 338 18.21 43.23 1.13
N GLY A 339 16.91 43.44 1.21
CA GLY A 339 16.30 44.76 1.10
C GLY A 339 15.32 44.96 2.24
N GLU A 340 15.38 46.12 2.89
CA GLU A 340 14.50 46.50 3.99
C GLU A 340 13.99 47.93 3.77
N ILE A 341 12.71 48.13 4.07
CA ILE A 341 12.07 49.44 4.10
C ILE A 341 11.46 49.58 5.50
N ALA A 342 11.82 50.64 6.22
CA ALA A 342 11.37 50.89 7.58
C ALA A 342 10.87 52.31 7.74
N LYS A 343 9.82 52.47 8.54
CA LYS A 343 9.21 53.76 8.84
C LYS A 343 8.72 53.79 10.27
N ASP A 344 9.24 54.75 11.02
CA ASP A 344 8.72 55.11 12.32
C ASP A 344 7.47 55.97 12.20
N ILE A 345 6.50 55.72 13.09
CA ILE A 345 5.17 56.31 13.07
C ILE A 345 4.97 57.14 14.35
N GLY A 346 4.29 58.28 14.22
CA GLY A 346 4.02 59.19 15.33
C GLY A 346 5.10 60.24 15.54
N SER A 347 4.96 61.02 16.61
CA SER A 347 5.93 62.01 17.05
C SER A 347 7.26 61.37 17.44
N ALA A 348 8.33 62.16 17.35
CA ALA A 348 9.67 61.75 17.72
C ALA A 348 9.69 61.13 19.13
N GLY A 349 10.25 59.91 19.22
CA GLY A 349 10.48 59.21 20.47
C GLY A 349 11.80 59.62 21.14
N ALA A 350 12.25 58.84 22.13
CA ALA A 350 13.52 59.08 22.84
C ALA A 350 14.75 59.00 21.92
N GLY A 351 14.66 58.29 20.78
CA GLY A 351 15.70 58.25 19.75
C GLY A 351 15.81 59.49 18.86
N GLY A 352 14.93 60.48 19.03
CA GLY A 352 14.99 61.78 18.33
C GLY A 352 14.50 61.77 16.87
N TYR A 353 14.67 62.91 16.19
CA TYR A 353 14.15 63.13 14.83
C TYR A 353 14.82 62.24 13.77
N SER A 354 16.03 61.73 14.02
CA SER A 354 16.77 60.85 13.10
C SER A 354 15.97 59.60 12.69
N ARG A 355 15.03 59.15 13.53
CA ARG A 355 14.15 57.99 13.28
C ARG A 355 12.95 58.31 12.38
N SER A 356 12.58 59.58 12.24
CA SER A 356 11.33 59.98 11.58
C SER A 356 11.31 59.86 10.04
N PRO A 357 12.41 60.00 9.29
CA PRO A 357 12.43 59.76 7.84
C PRO A 357 12.08 58.32 7.45
N LEU A 358 11.78 58.08 6.17
CA LEU A 358 11.70 56.72 5.62
C LEU A 358 13.11 56.18 5.45
N GLU A 359 13.39 54.99 5.97
CA GLU A 359 14.66 54.30 5.77
C GLU A 359 14.51 53.19 4.73
N VAL A 360 15.43 53.16 3.76
CA VAL A 360 15.54 52.08 2.77
C VAL A 360 16.98 51.58 2.80
N VAL A 361 17.15 50.30 3.12
CA VAL A 361 18.46 49.67 3.30
C VAL A 361 18.58 48.49 2.36
N PHE A 362 19.67 48.46 1.59
CA PHE A 362 20.05 47.30 0.79
C PHE A 362 21.39 46.75 1.30
N GLY A 363 21.50 45.44 1.34
CA GLY A 363 22.70 44.75 1.80
C GLY A 363 22.96 43.50 0.99
N VAL A 364 24.25 43.14 0.86
CA VAL A 364 24.69 41.89 0.28
C VAL A 364 25.48 41.13 1.34
N SER A 365 25.23 39.83 1.46
CA SER A 365 25.95 38.96 2.39
C SER A 365 26.54 37.77 1.65
N LEU A 366 27.87 37.63 1.70
CA LEU A 366 28.61 36.49 1.15
C LEU A 366 29.11 35.60 2.28
N THR A 367 28.70 34.33 2.28
CA THR A 367 29.17 33.31 3.21
C THR A 367 29.88 32.20 2.42
N VAL A 368 31.18 32.02 2.67
CA VAL A 368 32.02 31.01 2.02
C VAL A 368 32.46 29.94 3.03
N PRO A 369 31.93 28.71 2.96
CA PRO A 369 32.40 27.62 3.80
C PRO A 369 33.74 27.07 3.28
N LEU A 370 34.83 27.28 4.03
CA LEU A 370 36.19 26.95 3.57
C LEU A 370 36.49 25.45 3.58
N GLN A 371 36.04 24.71 4.61
CA GLN A 371 36.36 23.28 4.76
C GLN A 371 35.36 22.36 4.04
N ASN A 372 34.07 22.71 4.04
CA ASN A 372 32.99 22.00 3.32
C ASN A 372 32.89 20.48 3.57
N ARG A 373 33.44 19.94 4.67
CA ARG A 373 33.49 18.48 4.91
C ARG A 373 32.12 17.83 4.95
N LYS A 374 31.12 18.47 5.57
CA LYS A 374 29.74 17.97 5.63
C LYS A 374 29.11 17.83 4.23
N ALA A 375 29.22 18.87 3.41
CA ALA A 375 28.68 18.88 2.05
C ALA A 375 29.42 17.88 1.14
N ARG A 376 30.75 17.79 1.23
CA ARG A 376 31.56 16.79 0.51
C ARG A 376 31.19 15.36 0.90
N GLY A 377 30.98 15.10 2.19
CA GLY A 377 30.54 13.79 2.68
C GLY A 377 29.19 13.38 2.10
N LYS A 378 28.19 14.28 2.18
CA LYS A 378 26.86 14.06 1.60
C LYS A 378 26.90 13.86 0.08
N LEU A 379 27.78 14.58 -0.63
CA LEU A 379 27.97 14.42 -2.07
C LEU A 379 28.45 13.00 -2.40
N THR A 380 29.50 12.53 -1.72
CA THR A 380 30.03 11.18 -1.91
C THR A 380 28.98 10.11 -1.57
N GLU A 381 28.27 10.28 -0.45
CA GLU A 381 27.18 9.40 -0.03
C GLU A 381 26.05 9.33 -1.09
N SER A 382 25.58 10.47 -1.58
CA SER A 382 24.48 10.53 -2.55
C SER A 382 24.89 9.96 -3.91
N ARG A 383 26.14 10.16 -4.35
CA ARG A 383 26.69 9.54 -5.57
C ARG A 383 26.75 8.01 -5.43
N ALA A 384 27.32 7.52 -4.33
CA ALA A 384 27.37 6.09 -4.06
C ALA A 384 25.96 5.46 -4.00
N LYS A 385 24.98 6.20 -3.45
CA LYS A 385 23.59 5.75 -3.43
C LYS A 385 22.99 5.63 -4.84
N LEU A 386 23.25 6.59 -5.73
CA LEU A 386 22.81 6.50 -7.13
C LEU A 386 23.48 5.35 -7.87
N ASP A 387 24.79 5.12 -7.65
CA ASP A 387 25.50 3.99 -8.23
C ASP A 387 24.89 2.65 -7.77
N GLU A 388 24.60 2.50 -6.47
CA GLU A 388 23.89 1.34 -5.90
C GLU A 388 22.52 1.12 -6.56
N LEU A 389 21.72 2.18 -6.68
CA LEU A 389 20.37 2.10 -7.26
C LEU A 389 20.41 1.77 -8.77
N SER A 390 21.41 2.26 -9.52
CA SER A 390 21.58 1.91 -10.94
C SER A 390 21.88 0.43 -11.16
N VAL A 391 22.62 -0.20 -10.25
CA VAL A 391 22.88 -1.64 -10.28
C VAL A 391 21.60 -2.41 -9.92
N LYS A 392 20.88 -1.97 -8.88
CA LYS A 392 19.59 -2.54 -8.49
C LYS A 392 18.57 -2.48 -9.61
N GLN A 393 18.53 -1.38 -10.37
CA GLN A 393 17.60 -1.19 -11.49
C GLN A 393 17.84 -2.21 -12.59
N ARG A 394 19.09 -2.39 -13.00
CA ARG A 394 19.46 -3.40 -14.00
C ARG A 394 19.12 -4.81 -13.52
N TYR A 395 19.50 -5.15 -12.29
CA TYR A 395 19.21 -6.46 -11.73
C TYR A 395 17.71 -6.74 -11.58
N LEU A 396 16.92 -5.75 -11.16
CA LEU A 396 15.47 -5.90 -11.04
C LEU A 396 14.83 -6.13 -12.41
N ALA A 397 15.24 -5.38 -13.44
CA ALA A 397 14.76 -5.59 -14.81
C ALA A 397 15.12 -7.00 -15.34
N GLU A 398 16.34 -7.48 -15.10
CA GLU A 398 16.77 -8.84 -15.46
C GLU A 398 15.96 -9.91 -14.71
N LYS A 399 15.76 -9.72 -13.40
CA LYS A 399 14.98 -10.63 -12.55
C LYS A 399 13.52 -10.73 -13.02
N ILE A 400 12.88 -9.59 -13.29
CA ILE A 400 11.49 -9.54 -13.77
C ILE A 400 11.35 -10.30 -15.09
N ARG A 401 12.26 -10.07 -16.05
CA ARG A 401 12.25 -10.79 -17.34
C ARG A 401 12.42 -12.30 -17.16
N ALA A 402 13.34 -12.72 -16.30
CA ALA A 402 13.55 -14.14 -16.01
C ALA A 402 12.33 -14.78 -15.31
N GLU A 403 11.69 -14.06 -14.38
CA GLU A 403 10.48 -14.50 -13.68
C GLU A 403 9.31 -14.70 -14.66
N VAL A 404 9.01 -13.70 -15.49
CA VAL A 404 7.92 -13.78 -16.49
C VAL A 404 8.19 -14.89 -17.51
N ALA A 405 9.43 -15.04 -17.99
CA ALA A 405 9.79 -16.14 -18.88
C ALA A 405 9.60 -17.51 -18.21
N GLY A 406 9.98 -17.65 -16.94
CA GLY A 406 9.78 -18.86 -16.15
C GLY A 406 8.29 -19.22 -15.98
N ILE A 407 7.45 -18.23 -15.67
CA ILE A 407 6.00 -18.43 -15.57
C ILE A 407 5.40 -18.82 -16.93
N GLY A 408 5.87 -18.22 -18.03
CA GLY A 408 5.45 -18.60 -19.38
C GLY A 408 5.70 -20.09 -19.68
N ILE A 409 6.90 -20.60 -19.33
CA ILE A 409 7.24 -22.02 -19.45
C ILE A 409 6.31 -22.89 -18.57
N GLU A 410 6.00 -22.45 -17.36
CA GLU A 410 5.06 -23.18 -16.48
C GLU A 410 3.65 -23.24 -17.06
N VAL A 411 3.13 -22.14 -17.61
CA VAL A 411 1.82 -22.09 -18.26
C VAL A 411 1.76 -23.07 -19.43
N ASP A 412 2.77 -23.09 -20.31
CA ASP A 412 2.81 -24.00 -21.46
C ASP A 412 2.95 -25.47 -21.04
N THR A 413 3.76 -25.74 -20.02
CA THR A 413 3.91 -27.09 -19.45
C THR A 413 2.60 -27.56 -18.82
N ALA A 414 1.91 -26.71 -18.08
CA ALA A 414 0.63 -27.02 -17.46
C ALA A 414 -0.47 -27.29 -18.50
N ARG A 415 -0.47 -26.56 -19.63
CA ARG A 415 -1.36 -26.82 -20.79
C ARG A 415 -1.11 -28.20 -21.39
N ALA A 416 0.15 -28.53 -21.67
CA ALA A 416 0.50 -29.84 -22.23
C ALA A 416 0.10 -31.00 -21.29
N LEU A 417 0.27 -30.81 -19.96
CA LEU A 417 -0.17 -31.76 -18.95
C LEU A 417 -1.70 -31.93 -18.98
N ALA A 418 -2.47 -30.84 -18.98
CA ALA A 418 -3.93 -30.92 -19.01
C ALA A 418 -4.46 -31.60 -20.28
N ASP A 419 -3.83 -31.38 -21.43
CA ASP A 419 -4.20 -32.06 -22.68
C ASP A 419 -3.89 -33.57 -22.67
N ALA A 420 -2.77 -33.96 -22.06
CA ALA A 420 -2.45 -35.37 -21.82
C ALA A 420 -3.46 -36.01 -20.86
N THR A 421 -3.76 -35.36 -19.73
CA THR A 421 -4.71 -35.88 -18.74
C THR A 421 -6.14 -35.92 -19.28
N ARG A 422 -6.56 -34.98 -20.13
CA ARG A 422 -7.88 -35.01 -20.79
C ARG A 422 -8.04 -36.26 -21.65
N ARG A 423 -7.00 -36.63 -22.42
CA ARG A 423 -6.99 -37.89 -23.18
C ARG A 423 -7.01 -39.11 -22.27
N GLN A 424 -6.28 -39.07 -21.15
CA GLN A 424 -6.29 -40.15 -20.16
C GLN A 424 -7.68 -40.38 -19.55
N VAL A 425 -8.40 -39.31 -19.18
CA VAL A 425 -9.78 -39.38 -18.67
C VAL A 425 -10.69 -40.07 -19.69
N ALA A 426 -10.70 -39.59 -20.94
CA ALA A 426 -11.55 -40.17 -21.99
C ALA A 426 -11.29 -41.67 -22.23
N LEU A 427 -10.03 -42.10 -22.15
CA LEU A 427 -9.67 -43.52 -22.27
C LEU A 427 -10.07 -44.33 -21.02
N ALA A 428 -9.83 -43.78 -19.82
CA ALA A 428 -10.16 -44.44 -18.56
C ALA A 428 -11.67 -44.63 -18.39
N ASP A 429 -12.47 -43.60 -18.72
CA ASP A 429 -13.93 -43.66 -18.70
C ASP A 429 -14.46 -44.73 -19.67
N ARG A 430 -13.94 -44.77 -20.90
CA ARG A 430 -14.33 -45.78 -21.90
C ARG A 430 -14.01 -47.20 -21.43
N LEU A 431 -12.86 -47.40 -20.78
CA LEU A 431 -12.49 -48.69 -20.20
C LEU A 431 -13.39 -49.06 -19.01
N ALA A 432 -13.68 -48.12 -18.12
CA ALA A 432 -14.57 -48.35 -16.98
C ALA A 432 -16.00 -48.68 -17.43
N GLU A 433 -16.53 -47.99 -18.43
CA GLU A 433 -17.83 -48.29 -19.02
C GLU A 433 -17.88 -49.65 -19.74
N ALA A 434 -16.82 -49.99 -20.49
CA ALA A 434 -16.73 -51.29 -21.14
C ALA A 434 -16.68 -52.42 -20.10
N GLU A 435 -15.91 -52.23 -19.02
CA GLU A 435 -15.77 -53.25 -17.99
C GLU A 435 -17.05 -53.40 -17.15
N ARG A 436 -17.71 -52.29 -16.79
CA ARG A 436 -19.03 -52.31 -16.15
C ARG A 436 -20.04 -53.12 -16.97
N ARG A 437 -20.09 -52.90 -18.29
CA ARG A 437 -20.97 -53.66 -19.20
C ARG A 437 -20.62 -55.15 -19.23
N ARG A 438 -19.33 -55.50 -19.35
CA ARG A 438 -18.89 -56.90 -19.36
C ARG A 438 -19.21 -57.62 -18.05
N PHE A 439 -19.03 -56.95 -16.91
CA PHE A 439 -19.36 -57.49 -15.60
C PHE A 439 -20.87 -57.71 -15.43
N ALA A 440 -21.70 -56.76 -15.88
CA ALA A 440 -23.15 -56.93 -15.89
C ALA A 440 -23.61 -58.14 -16.73
N LEU A 441 -22.88 -58.45 -17.81
CA LEU A 441 -23.09 -59.63 -18.66
C LEU A 441 -22.41 -60.90 -18.12
N GLY A 442 -21.75 -60.85 -16.96
CA GLY A 442 -21.07 -62.00 -16.34
C GLY A 442 -19.73 -62.39 -16.98
N SER A 443 -19.16 -61.55 -17.84
CA SER A 443 -17.96 -61.82 -18.64
C SER A 443 -16.69 -61.08 -18.15
N SER A 444 -16.74 -60.53 -16.94
CA SER A 444 -15.64 -59.81 -16.29
C SER A 444 -15.60 -60.07 -14.79
N ASP A 445 -14.49 -59.69 -14.17
CA ASP A 445 -14.21 -59.89 -12.75
C ASP A 445 -14.47 -58.60 -11.94
N PHE A 446 -14.90 -58.76 -10.69
CA PHE A 446 -15.21 -57.64 -9.80
C PHE A 446 -13.99 -56.76 -9.50
N PHE A 447 -12.82 -57.38 -9.29
CA PHE A 447 -11.56 -56.66 -9.05
C PHE A 447 -11.23 -55.74 -10.22
N LEU A 448 -11.42 -56.22 -11.45
CA LEU A 448 -11.09 -55.49 -12.66
C LEU A 448 -12.01 -54.28 -12.86
N VAL A 449 -13.32 -54.42 -12.62
CA VAL A 449 -14.26 -53.28 -12.64
C VAL A 449 -13.85 -52.22 -11.62
N ASN A 450 -13.56 -52.63 -10.38
CA ASN A 450 -13.15 -51.73 -9.31
C ASN A 450 -11.87 -50.96 -9.69
N SER A 451 -10.87 -51.67 -10.20
CA SER A 451 -9.62 -51.08 -10.66
C SER A 451 -9.83 -50.07 -11.80
N ARG A 452 -10.73 -50.34 -12.75
CA ARG A 452 -11.04 -49.41 -13.85
C ARG A 452 -11.77 -48.16 -13.37
N GLU A 453 -12.68 -48.28 -12.42
CA GLU A 453 -13.41 -47.14 -11.85
C GLU A 453 -12.53 -46.24 -10.97
N GLU A 454 -11.66 -46.85 -10.17
CA GLU A 454 -10.65 -46.12 -9.42
C GLU A 454 -9.72 -45.36 -10.38
N ALA A 455 -9.22 -46.04 -11.41
CA ALA A 455 -8.35 -45.40 -12.42
C ALA A 455 -9.06 -44.26 -13.20
N ALA A 456 -10.36 -44.38 -13.47
CA ALA A 456 -11.15 -43.31 -14.09
C ALA A 456 -11.31 -42.11 -13.15
N THR A 457 -11.62 -42.36 -11.87
CA THR A 457 -11.74 -41.30 -10.85
C THR A 457 -10.40 -40.61 -10.62
N ASP A 458 -9.31 -41.36 -10.51
CA ASP A 458 -7.95 -40.81 -10.36
C ASP A 458 -7.55 -39.96 -11.57
N ALA A 459 -7.89 -40.39 -12.78
CA ALA A 459 -7.66 -39.59 -13.98
C ALA A 459 -8.47 -38.29 -13.95
N ALA A 460 -9.73 -38.33 -13.53
CA ALA A 460 -10.59 -37.15 -13.41
C ALA A 460 -10.05 -36.16 -12.37
N VAL A 461 -9.61 -36.65 -11.21
CA VAL A 461 -8.96 -35.84 -10.17
C VAL A 461 -7.68 -35.18 -10.71
N LYS A 462 -6.83 -35.93 -11.41
CA LYS A 462 -5.63 -35.36 -12.05
C LYS A 462 -5.96 -34.27 -13.07
N LEU A 463 -7.07 -34.40 -13.80
CA LEU A 463 -7.49 -33.36 -14.75
C LEU A 463 -7.93 -32.09 -14.01
N ILE A 464 -8.65 -32.23 -12.89
CA ILE A 464 -9.04 -31.10 -12.03
C ILE A 464 -7.77 -30.38 -11.53
N GLU A 465 -6.80 -31.13 -11.00
CA GLU A 465 -5.53 -30.59 -10.52
C GLU A 465 -4.73 -29.89 -11.63
N ALA A 466 -4.65 -30.50 -12.82
CA ALA A 466 -3.95 -29.90 -13.96
C ALA A 466 -4.62 -28.59 -14.42
N ARG A 467 -5.95 -28.51 -14.42
CA ARG A 467 -6.69 -27.28 -14.78
C ARG A 467 -6.54 -26.20 -13.71
N ALA A 468 -6.59 -26.57 -12.43
CA ALA A 468 -6.30 -25.65 -11.33
C ALA A 468 -4.88 -25.09 -11.44
N ARG A 469 -3.89 -25.92 -11.81
CA ARG A 469 -2.51 -25.49 -12.02
C ARG A 469 -2.36 -24.49 -13.17
N ILE A 470 -3.04 -24.72 -14.31
CA ILE A 470 -3.05 -23.73 -15.42
C ILE A 470 -3.58 -22.39 -14.92
N ALA A 471 -4.67 -22.41 -14.17
CA ALA A 471 -5.30 -21.21 -13.66
C ALA A 471 -4.40 -20.49 -12.64
N ALA A 472 -3.66 -21.23 -11.81
CA ALA A 472 -2.70 -20.67 -10.85
C ALA A 472 -1.50 -20.02 -11.58
N ALA A 473 -0.97 -20.70 -12.61
CA ALA A 473 0.11 -20.16 -13.42
C ALA A 473 -0.30 -18.89 -14.18
N ARG A 474 -1.55 -18.83 -14.67
CA ARG A 474 -2.13 -17.59 -15.25
C ARG A 474 -2.24 -16.48 -14.21
N ALA A 475 -2.70 -16.78 -12.99
CA ALA A 475 -2.79 -15.79 -11.92
C ALA A 475 -1.41 -15.23 -11.54
N GLN A 476 -0.39 -16.09 -11.49
CA GLN A 476 1.00 -15.69 -11.29
C GLN A 476 1.50 -14.83 -12.45
N LEU A 477 1.16 -15.18 -13.70
CA LEU A 477 1.51 -14.38 -14.86
C LEU A 477 0.91 -12.98 -14.76
N ALA A 478 -0.40 -12.86 -14.48
CA ALA A 478 -1.08 -11.57 -14.32
C ALA A 478 -0.45 -10.72 -13.20
N ALA A 479 -0.06 -11.35 -12.08
CA ALA A 479 0.63 -10.66 -11.01
C ALA A 479 2.05 -10.22 -11.41
N ALA A 480 2.78 -11.05 -12.15
CA ALA A 480 4.12 -10.74 -12.64
C ALA A 480 4.12 -9.75 -13.82
N THR A 481 3.05 -9.64 -14.59
CA THR A 481 2.91 -8.60 -15.61
C THR A 481 2.23 -7.35 -15.08
N ALA A 482 1.78 -7.36 -13.82
CA ALA A 482 0.97 -6.29 -13.23
C ALA A 482 -0.30 -5.97 -14.05
N ASP A 483 -0.91 -6.99 -14.65
CA ASP A 483 -2.15 -6.86 -15.44
C ASP A 483 -3.33 -6.58 -14.50
N GLU A 484 -3.54 -5.30 -14.20
CA GLU A 484 -4.60 -4.82 -13.31
C GLU A 484 -6.00 -5.18 -13.84
N SER A 485 -6.16 -5.33 -15.16
CA SER A 485 -7.42 -5.69 -15.81
C SER A 485 -7.82 -7.15 -15.51
N ALA A 486 -6.87 -8.08 -15.65
CA ALA A 486 -7.05 -9.49 -15.32
C ALA A 486 -7.27 -9.69 -13.81
N LEU A 487 -6.66 -8.83 -12.99
CA LEU A 487 -6.78 -8.83 -11.53
C LEU A 487 -8.01 -8.06 -11.00
N LYS A 488 -8.82 -7.47 -11.88
CA LYS A 488 -10.02 -6.68 -11.55
C LYS A 488 -9.72 -5.49 -10.62
N LEU A 489 -8.60 -4.81 -10.85
CA LEU A 489 -8.17 -3.62 -10.11
C LEU A 489 -8.54 -2.30 -10.83
N ASP A 490 -8.73 -2.33 -12.16
CA ASP A 490 -9.05 -1.15 -13.00
C ASP A 490 -10.39 -0.46 -12.69
N ALA A 491 -11.33 -1.18 -12.06
CA ALA A 491 -12.71 -0.71 -11.88
C ALA A 491 -12.92 0.14 -10.61
N ARG A 492 -11.91 0.90 -10.18
CA ARG A 492 -11.97 1.74 -8.97
C ARG A 492 -12.39 3.17 -9.23
#